data_AF-A0A1L7XEW2-F1
#
_entry.id   AF-A0A1L7XEW2-F1
#
_cell.length_a   1.000
_cell.length_b   1.000
_cell.length_c   1.000
_cell.angle_alpha   90.00
_cell.angle_beta   90.00
_cell.angle_gamma   90.00
#
_symmetry.space_group_name_H-M   'P 1'
#
loop_
_entity.id
_entity.type
_entity.pdbx_description
1 polymer ?
#
loop_
_entity_poly.entity_id
_entity_poly.type
_entity_poly.pdbx_seq_one_letter_code
_entity_poly.pdbx_strand_id
1 'polypeptide(L)'
;MASNAAPNPPCVICAYPASKCCGGCKQVSYCSTEHQKQAWPKHKKLCKIYQSSNPPPADTYCGLCGNIGPLTTTECCRRTICDDEQDYQMFTYSNVSCNRNHCRYTLCSFHHNEDHGDGKWQDCEKCKNNFMEVESYIGQGTSSFNFKDDVWENPPPFEPTRCKKCNRAIKMSTEPHMYGPNGLECGRC
;
A
#
# COMPACT_ATOMS: atom_id res chain seq x y z
N MET A 1 14.55 16.53 -25.61
CA MET A 1 13.07 16.63 -25.63
C MET A 1 12.53 15.62 -24.62
N ALA A 2 12.37 15.99 -23.35
CA ALA A 2 11.76 15.10 -22.36
C ALA A 2 10.26 15.06 -22.65
N SER A 3 9.73 13.89 -22.96
CA SER A 3 8.31 13.66 -23.19
C SER A 3 7.50 14.00 -21.94
N ASN A 4 6.63 15.02 -22.04
CA ASN A 4 5.62 15.42 -21.06
C ASN A 4 4.47 14.40 -20.93
N ALA A 5 4.78 13.11 -20.83
CA ALA A 5 3.79 12.13 -20.43
C ALA A 5 3.53 12.29 -18.93
N ALA A 6 2.26 12.35 -18.53
CA ALA A 6 1.90 12.27 -17.11
C ALA A 6 2.57 11.04 -16.48
N PRO A 7 3.10 11.14 -15.25
CA PRO A 7 3.71 9.99 -14.60
C PRO A 7 2.68 8.87 -14.52
N ASN A 8 3.09 7.66 -14.90
CA ASN A 8 2.21 6.50 -14.80
C ASN A 8 1.77 6.32 -13.32
N PRO A 9 0.52 5.90 -13.07
CA PRO A 9 0.04 5.69 -11.72
C PRO A 9 0.89 4.64 -10.98
N PRO A 10 1.04 4.73 -9.66
CA PRO A 10 1.86 3.78 -8.90
C PRO A 10 1.20 2.40 -8.87
N CYS A 11 2.04 1.37 -8.84
CA CYS A 11 1.58 0.01 -8.58
C CYS A 11 1.19 -0.13 -7.11
N VAL A 12 -0.06 -0.54 -6.83
CA VAL A 12 -0.58 -0.69 -5.45
C VAL A 12 0.10 -1.79 -4.62
N ILE A 13 1.05 -2.53 -5.19
CA ILE A 13 1.81 -3.58 -4.52
C ILE A 13 3.27 -3.15 -4.25
N CYS A 14 3.86 -2.32 -5.11
CA CYS A 14 5.29 -1.99 -5.00
C CYS A 14 5.65 -0.52 -5.25
N ALA A 15 4.68 0.38 -5.41
CA ALA A 15 4.86 1.80 -5.76
C ALA A 15 5.43 2.14 -7.16
N TYR A 16 6.20 1.24 -7.79
CA TYR A 16 6.78 1.49 -9.11
C TYR A 16 5.71 1.87 -10.17
N PRO A 17 6.08 2.69 -11.17
CA PRO A 17 5.21 3.05 -12.28
C PRO A 17 4.49 1.84 -12.89
N ALA A 18 3.16 1.88 -12.91
CA ALA A 18 2.34 0.82 -13.47
C ALA A 18 2.21 0.97 -14.99
N SER A 19 2.22 -0.15 -15.70
CA SER A 19 1.97 -0.19 -17.15
C SER A 19 0.51 -0.49 -17.50
N LYS A 20 -0.28 -0.96 -16.53
CA LYS A 20 -1.67 -1.39 -16.71
C LYS A 20 -2.52 -1.04 -15.50
N CYS A 21 -3.78 -0.68 -15.74
CA CYS A 21 -4.80 -0.63 -14.71
C CYS A 21 -5.71 -1.87 -14.75
N CYS A 22 -6.50 -2.08 -13.69
CA CYS A 22 -7.49 -3.13 -13.63
C CYS A 22 -8.52 -2.95 -14.76
N GLY A 23 -8.62 -3.91 -15.68
CA GLY A 23 -9.51 -3.80 -16.84
C GLY A 23 -11.00 -3.68 -16.52
N GLY A 24 -11.43 -4.10 -15.32
CA GLY A 24 -12.82 -3.97 -14.85
C GLY A 24 -13.11 -2.57 -14.32
N CYS A 25 -12.62 -2.26 -13.12
CA CYS A 25 -12.94 -1.01 -12.44
C CYS A 25 -12.08 0.20 -12.85
N LYS A 26 -10.89 -0.03 -13.43
CA LYS A 26 -9.88 0.99 -13.76
C LYS A 26 -9.38 1.84 -12.59
N GLN A 27 -9.71 1.48 -11.34
CA GLN A 27 -9.37 2.25 -10.14
C GLN A 27 -8.01 1.93 -9.52
N VAL A 28 -7.39 0.80 -9.90
CA VAL A 28 -6.11 0.35 -9.32
C VAL A 28 -5.16 -0.07 -10.43
N SER A 29 -3.86 0.13 -10.20
CA SER A 29 -2.83 -0.04 -11.21
C SER A 29 -1.73 -1.01 -10.76
N TYR A 30 -1.16 -1.73 -11.73
CA TYR A 30 -0.17 -2.77 -11.51
C TYR A 30 0.99 -2.66 -12.51
N CYS A 31 2.22 -2.83 -12.04
CA CYS A 31 3.39 -2.88 -12.92
C CYS A 31 3.51 -4.21 -13.69
N SER A 32 2.84 -5.28 -13.22
CA SER A 32 2.88 -6.61 -13.83
C SER A 32 1.60 -7.40 -13.57
N THR A 33 1.36 -8.43 -14.39
CA THR A 33 0.27 -9.40 -14.18
C THR A 33 0.42 -10.15 -12.85
N GLU A 34 1.66 -10.33 -12.37
CA GLU A 34 1.93 -11.00 -11.10
C GLU A 34 1.37 -10.20 -9.91
N HIS A 35 1.64 -8.89 -9.86
CA HIS A 35 1.09 -8.03 -8.81
C HIS A 35 -0.45 -7.93 -8.91
N GLN A 36 -1.01 -7.98 -10.11
CA GLN A 36 -2.47 -8.06 -10.28
C GLN A 36 -3.04 -9.35 -9.68
N LYS A 37 -2.41 -10.51 -9.93
CA LYS A 37 -2.81 -11.80 -9.36
C LYS A 37 -2.68 -11.81 -7.84
N GLN A 38 -1.58 -11.27 -7.31
CA GLN A 38 -1.34 -11.13 -5.88
C GLN A 38 -2.41 -10.29 -5.19
N ALA A 39 -2.83 -9.17 -5.81
CA ALA A 39 -3.86 -8.29 -5.25
C ALA A 39 -5.29 -8.86 -5.38
N TRP A 40 -5.53 -9.77 -6.33
CA TRP A 40 -6.87 -10.20 -6.72
C TRP A 40 -7.74 -10.75 -5.58
N PRO A 41 -7.24 -11.57 -4.63
CA PRO A 41 -8.07 -12.08 -3.52
C PRO A 41 -8.73 -10.97 -2.70
N LYS A 42 -8.04 -9.85 -2.49
CA LYS A 42 -8.55 -8.67 -1.77
C LYS A 42 -9.29 -7.71 -2.71
N HIS A 43 -8.86 -7.59 -3.97
CA HIS A 43 -9.46 -6.66 -4.92
C HIS A 43 -10.79 -7.16 -5.53
N LYS A 44 -11.02 -8.47 -5.68
CA LYS A 44 -12.15 -9.02 -6.47
C LYS A 44 -13.52 -8.45 -6.09
N LYS A 45 -13.82 -8.32 -4.79
CA LYS A 45 -15.11 -7.78 -4.32
C LYS A 45 -15.16 -6.27 -4.48
N LEU A 46 -14.10 -5.56 -4.09
CA LEU A 46 -13.96 -4.12 -4.32
C LEU A 46 -14.09 -3.75 -5.80
N CYS A 47 -13.52 -4.54 -6.71
CA CYS A 47 -13.62 -4.33 -8.15
C CYS A 47 -15.08 -4.27 -8.60
N LYS A 48 -15.95 -5.14 -8.06
CA LYS A 48 -17.39 -5.11 -8.36
C LYS A 48 -18.07 -3.89 -7.74
N ILE A 49 -17.72 -3.54 -6.51
CA ILE A 49 -18.24 -2.36 -5.82
C ILE A 49 -17.91 -1.09 -6.62
N TYR A 50 -16.66 -0.95 -7.07
CA TYR A 50 -16.19 0.19 -7.86
C TYR A 50 -16.81 0.28 -9.26
N GLN A 51 -17.32 -0.82 -9.79
CA GLN A 51 -18.03 -0.84 -11.08
C GLN A 51 -19.54 -0.56 -10.91
N SER A 52 -20.07 -0.62 -9.68
CA SER A 52 -21.50 -0.41 -9.45
C SER A 52 -21.86 1.06 -9.60
N SER A 53 -22.94 1.35 -10.33
CA SER A 53 -23.56 2.68 -10.34
C SER A 53 -24.28 3.00 -9.03
N ASN A 54 -24.62 1.98 -8.25
CA ASN A 54 -25.24 2.09 -6.94
C ASN A 54 -24.44 1.21 -5.95
N PRO A 55 -23.26 1.67 -5.48
CA PRO A 55 -22.46 0.90 -4.54
C PRO A 55 -23.18 0.81 -3.17
N PRO A 56 -22.96 -0.28 -2.41
CA PRO A 56 -23.45 -0.34 -1.03
C PRO A 56 -22.83 0.79 -0.18
N PRO A 57 -23.48 1.21 0.91
CA PRO A 57 -22.92 2.19 1.84
C PRO A 57 -21.54 1.75 2.35
N ALA A 58 -20.60 2.69 2.44
CA ALA A 58 -19.19 2.40 2.73
C ALA A 58 -18.96 1.75 4.11
N ASP A 59 -19.90 1.90 5.03
CA ASP A 59 -19.88 1.32 6.37
C ASP A 59 -20.39 -0.13 6.45
N THR A 60 -20.86 -0.69 5.33
CA THR A 60 -21.41 -2.05 5.26
C THR A 60 -20.41 -3.11 4.77
N TYR A 61 -19.20 -2.70 4.40
CA TYR A 61 -18.14 -3.60 3.93
C TYR A 61 -16.75 -3.08 4.33
N CYS A 62 -15.78 -3.99 4.40
CA CYS A 62 -14.39 -3.63 4.62
C CYS A 62 -13.82 -2.88 3.42
N GLY A 63 -13.37 -1.63 3.61
CA GLY A 63 -12.85 -0.79 2.54
C GLY A 63 -11.59 -1.31 1.85
N LEU A 64 -10.89 -2.30 2.41
CA LEU A 64 -9.66 -2.89 1.84
C LEU A 64 -9.87 -4.22 1.11
N CYS A 65 -11.02 -4.89 1.31
CA CYS A 65 -11.26 -6.19 0.67
C CYS A 65 -12.70 -6.43 0.19
N GLY A 66 -13.65 -5.57 0.54
CA GLY A 66 -15.06 -5.70 0.17
C GLY A 66 -15.81 -6.84 0.88
N ASN A 67 -15.25 -7.39 1.97
CA ASN A 67 -15.95 -8.38 2.80
C ASN A 67 -16.99 -7.71 3.70
N ILE A 68 -18.07 -8.43 3.99
CA ILE A 68 -19.15 -8.03 4.91
C ILE A 68 -19.13 -8.80 6.25
N GLY A 69 -18.10 -9.65 6.45
CA GLY A 69 -17.90 -10.41 7.71
C GLY A 69 -17.58 -9.47 8.86
N PRO A 70 -17.26 -9.96 10.09
CA PRO A 70 -17.06 -9.09 11.25
C PRO A 70 -16.27 -7.82 10.91
N LEU A 71 -16.88 -6.66 11.16
CA LEU A 71 -16.33 -5.36 10.83
C LEU A 71 -16.08 -4.57 12.12
N THR A 72 -14.99 -3.81 12.10
CA THR A 72 -14.67 -2.80 13.10
C THR A 72 -14.36 -1.48 12.39
N THR A 73 -14.01 -0.46 13.15
CA THR A 73 -13.64 0.86 12.64
C THR A 73 -12.17 1.15 12.96
N THR A 74 -11.41 1.65 11.99
CA THR A 74 -10.02 2.05 12.22
C THR A 74 -9.94 3.20 13.22
N GLU A 75 -8.94 3.18 14.09
CA GLU A 75 -8.69 4.27 15.04
C GLU A 75 -8.18 5.53 14.32
N CYS A 76 -7.29 5.35 13.34
CA CYS A 76 -6.60 6.43 12.64
C CYS A 76 -7.47 7.27 11.69
N CYS A 77 -8.40 6.64 10.95
CA CYS A 77 -9.19 7.33 9.93
C CYS A 77 -10.70 7.05 10.00
N ARG A 78 -11.16 6.34 11.04
CA ARG A 78 -12.58 6.09 11.31
C ARG A 78 -13.34 5.45 10.14
N ARG A 79 -12.70 4.54 9.42
CA ARG A 79 -13.30 3.81 8.29
C ARG A 79 -13.53 2.34 8.62
N THR A 80 -14.58 1.77 8.01
CA THR A 80 -14.97 0.38 8.23
C THR A 80 -13.97 -0.60 7.61
N ILE A 81 -13.52 -1.55 8.42
CA ILE A 81 -12.48 -2.54 8.10
C ILE A 81 -12.83 -3.90 8.71
N CYS A 82 -12.21 -4.99 8.24
CA CYS A 82 -12.42 -6.30 8.86
C CYS A 82 -11.91 -6.31 10.31
N ASP A 83 -12.67 -6.92 11.19
CA ASP A 83 -12.28 -7.23 12.56
C ASP A 83 -11.55 -8.58 12.60
N ASP A 84 -10.29 -8.58 12.14
CA ASP A 84 -9.52 -9.80 11.83
C ASP A 84 -8.11 -9.81 12.43
N GLU A 85 -7.86 -8.97 13.44
CA GLU A 85 -6.53 -8.91 14.09
C GLU A 85 -6.22 -10.15 14.91
N GLN A 86 -7.22 -10.64 15.65
CA GLN A 86 -7.12 -11.82 16.50
C GLN A 86 -6.91 -13.13 15.73
N ASP A 87 -7.23 -13.14 14.43
CA ASP A 87 -7.03 -14.30 13.56
C ASP A 87 -5.57 -14.42 13.05
N TYR A 88 -4.71 -13.41 13.34
CA TYR A 88 -3.32 -13.42 12.93
C TYR A 88 -2.51 -14.45 13.72
N GLN A 89 -2.11 -15.52 13.04
CA GLN A 89 -1.14 -16.47 13.57
C GLN A 89 0.28 -15.91 13.41
N MET A 90 0.97 -15.74 14.54
CA MET A 90 2.36 -15.28 14.58
C MET A 90 3.24 -16.15 13.68
N PHE A 91 4.24 -15.54 13.01
CA PHE A 91 5.17 -16.20 12.07
C PHE A 91 4.59 -16.66 10.73
N THR A 92 3.30 -16.43 10.44
CA THR A 92 2.72 -16.76 9.12
C THR A 92 2.94 -15.68 8.06
N TYR A 93 3.43 -14.49 8.44
CA TYR A 93 3.50 -13.29 7.58
C TYR A 93 2.22 -13.06 6.75
N SER A 94 1.08 -13.50 7.29
CA SER A 94 -0.17 -13.59 6.56
C SER A 94 -0.70 -12.19 6.23
N ASN A 95 -0.95 -11.93 4.94
CA ASN A 95 -1.64 -10.73 4.46
C ASN A 95 -3.17 -10.83 4.60
N VAL A 96 -3.66 -11.74 5.44
CA VAL A 96 -5.10 -11.98 5.60
C VAL A 96 -5.76 -10.91 6.47
N SER A 97 -5.07 -10.36 7.47
CA SER A 97 -5.67 -9.38 8.40
C SER A 97 -5.66 -7.95 7.84
N CYS A 98 -6.82 -7.45 7.38
CA CYS A 98 -6.94 -6.10 6.83
C CYS A 98 -6.59 -5.03 7.86
N ASN A 99 -7.12 -5.11 9.09
CA ASN A 99 -6.90 -4.06 10.09
C ASN A 99 -5.43 -3.98 10.49
N ARG A 100 -4.84 -5.13 10.84
CA ARG A 100 -3.41 -5.23 11.16
C ARG A 100 -2.51 -4.70 10.04
N ASN A 101 -2.80 -5.04 8.78
CA ASN A 101 -1.97 -4.58 7.67
C ASN A 101 -2.14 -3.09 7.39
N HIS A 102 -3.36 -2.55 7.56
CA HIS A 102 -3.57 -1.11 7.54
C HIS A 102 -2.75 -0.42 8.63
N CYS A 103 -2.85 -0.92 9.86
CA CYS A 103 -2.13 -0.40 11.03
C CYS A 103 -0.61 -0.41 10.83
N ARG A 104 -0.06 -1.49 10.26
CA ARG A 104 1.39 -1.71 10.17
C ARG A 104 2.07 -1.11 8.93
N TYR A 105 1.35 -0.97 7.82
CA TYR A 105 1.97 -0.74 6.51
C TYR A 105 1.41 0.47 5.75
N THR A 106 0.76 1.40 6.45
CA THR A 106 0.25 2.64 5.86
C THR A 106 0.75 3.86 6.61
N LEU A 107 0.96 4.95 5.85
CA LEU A 107 1.28 6.25 6.43
C LEU A 107 0.11 6.81 7.26
N CYS A 108 -1.13 6.46 6.93
CA CYS A 108 -2.31 6.84 7.71
C CYS A 108 -2.22 6.36 9.17
N SER A 109 -1.91 5.09 9.37
CA SER A 109 -1.79 4.54 10.72
C SER A 109 -0.51 4.97 11.42
N PHE A 110 0.60 5.04 10.69
CA PHE A 110 1.86 5.55 11.23
C PHE A 110 1.72 7.00 11.74
N HIS A 111 1.09 7.88 10.95
CA HIS A 111 0.83 9.27 11.32
C HIS A 111 0.00 9.40 12.60
N HIS A 112 -1.02 8.55 12.76
CA HIS A 112 -1.84 8.52 13.95
C HIS A 112 -1.07 8.00 15.18
N ASN A 113 -0.37 6.86 15.03
CA ASN A 113 0.31 6.18 16.13
C ASN A 113 1.49 6.99 16.71
N GLU A 114 2.15 7.79 15.87
CA GLU A 114 3.25 8.68 16.30
C GLU A 114 2.78 10.08 16.71
N ASP A 115 1.46 10.31 16.79
CA ASP A 115 0.85 11.59 17.18
C ASP A 115 1.42 12.80 16.40
N HIS A 116 1.36 12.71 15.07
CA HIS A 116 1.82 13.78 14.19
C HIS A 116 0.82 14.95 14.04
N GLY A 117 -0.27 14.95 14.83
CA GLY A 117 -1.34 15.96 14.85
C GLY A 117 -2.43 15.74 13.80
N ASP A 118 -3.37 16.69 13.69
CA ASP A 118 -4.59 16.56 12.88
C ASP A 118 -4.41 16.76 11.36
N GLY A 119 -3.17 16.94 10.91
CA GLY A 119 -2.83 17.14 9.50
C GLY A 119 -2.97 15.84 8.67
N LYS A 120 -3.00 16.00 7.34
CA LYS A 120 -2.94 14.85 6.42
C LYS A 120 -1.53 14.27 6.38
N TRP A 121 -1.42 12.94 6.44
CA TRP A 121 -0.12 12.26 6.35
C TRP A 121 0.59 12.49 5.02
N GLN A 122 -0.15 12.78 3.93
CA GLN A 122 0.40 13.11 2.62
C GLN A 122 1.28 14.38 2.66
N ASP A 123 0.95 15.31 3.54
CA ASP A 123 1.61 16.62 3.68
C ASP A 123 2.53 16.67 4.91
N CYS A 124 2.66 15.56 5.64
CA CYS A 124 3.36 15.48 6.92
C CYS A 124 4.87 15.23 6.73
N GLU A 125 5.68 16.28 6.91
CA GLU A 125 7.16 16.15 6.84
C GLU A 125 7.73 15.20 7.91
N LYS A 126 7.09 15.07 9.08
CA LYS A 126 7.50 14.08 10.09
C LYS A 126 7.34 12.65 9.55
N CYS A 127 6.24 12.37 8.85
CA CYS A 127 6.04 11.07 8.19
C CYS A 127 7.11 10.80 7.15
N LYS A 128 7.42 11.78 6.30
CA LYS A 128 8.44 11.66 5.25
C LYS A 128 9.84 11.43 5.81
N ASN A 129 10.23 12.16 6.84
CA ASN A 129 11.57 12.12 7.41
C ASN A 129 11.85 10.88 8.28
N ASN A 130 10.83 10.07 8.59
CA ASN A 130 11.01 8.83 9.36
C ASN A 130 11.59 7.66 8.53
N PHE A 131 11.65 7.79 7.21
CA PHE A 131 12.11 6.72 6.34
C PHE A 131 13.53 6.98 5.85
N MET A 132 14.42 5.98 6.01
CA MET A 132 15.77 6.03 5.43
C MET A 132 15.74 6.07 3.90
N GLU A 133 14.78 5.38 3.29
CA GLU A 133 14.64 5.23 1.85
C GLU A 133 13.30 5.83 1.41
N VAL A 134 13.35 6.76 0.45
CA VAL A 134 12.14 7.40 -0.10
C VAL A 134 11.19 6.35 -0.70
N GLU A 135 11.72 5.29 -1.29
CA GLU A 135 10.92 4.18 -1.84
C GLU A 135 10.00 3.55 -0.78
N SER A 136 10.45 3.40 0.46
CA SER A 136 9.63 2.84 1.54
C SER A 136 8.50 3.77 1.97
N TYR A 137 8.77 5.08 2.04
CA TYR A 137 7.77 6.11 2.31
C TYR A 137 6.66 6.10 1.23
N ILE A 138 7.06 6.11 -0.04
CA ILE A 138 6.11 6.07 -1.17
C ILE A 138 5.36 4.72 -1.21
N GLY A 139 6.05 3.62 -0.91
CA GLY A 139 5.47 2.29 -0.77
C GLY A 139 4.26 2.28 0.17
N GLN A 140 4.42 2.83 1.37
CA GLN A 140 3.33 2.90 2.35
C GLN A 140 2.20 3.84 1.93
N GLY A 141 2.49 4.94 1.23
CA GLY A 141 1.46 5.88 0.75
C GLY A 141 0.66 5.39 -0.47
N THR A 142 1.18 4.40 -1.21
CA THR A 142 0.56 3.88 -2.45
C THR A 142 0.05 2.45 -2.31
N SER A 143 0.33 1.80 -1.19
CA SER A 143 -0.04 0.41 -0.91
C SER A 143 -1.54 0.14 -0.99
N SER A 144 -1.90 -1.07 -1.43
CA SER A 144 -3.26 -1.63 -1.38
C SER A 144 -3.85 -1.80 0.02
N PHE A 145 -3.06 -1.52 1.08
CA PHE A 145 -3.55 -1.42 2.45
C PHE A 145 -4.15 -0.04 2.77
N ASN A 146 -4.04 0.93 1.86
CA ASN A 146 -4.75 2.21 1.97
C ASN A 146 -6.17 2.08 1.45
N PHE A 147 -7.08 2.82 2.07
CA PHE A 147 -8.42 3.00 1.52
C PHE A 147 -8.32 3.71 0.17
N LYS A 148 -9.27 3.43 -0.72
CA LYS A 148 -9.26 3.94 -2.11
C LYS A 148 -9.00 5.45 -2.16
N ASP A 149 -9.67 6.21 -1.31
CA ASP A 149 -9.64 7.67 -1.32
C ASP A 149 -8.32 8.25 -0.75
N ASP A 150 -7.50 7.39 -0.15
CA ASP A 150 -6.22 7.75 0.46
C ASP A 150 -5.02 7.29 -0.37
N VAL A 151 -5.22 6.47 -1.40
CA VAL A 151 -4.12 6.02 -2.26
C VAL A 151 -3.51 7.25 -2.93
N TRP A 152 -2.20 7.44 -2.72
CA TRP A 152 -1.49 8.56 -3.30
C TRP A 152 -1.38 8.39 -4.82
N GLU A 153 -2.24 9.07 -5.59
CA GLU A 153 -2.31 8.92 -7.05
C GLU A 153 -1.06 9.46 -7.76
N ASN A 154 -0.53 10.58 -7.27
CA ASN A 154 0.64 11.28 -7.82
C ASN A 154 1.76 11.36 -6.77
N PRO A 155 2.37 10.24 -6.38
CA PRO A 155 3.45 10.26 -5.42
C PRO A 155 4.70 10.92 -6.01
N PRO A 156 5.56 11.54 -5.18
CA PRO A 156 6.89 11.97 -5.61
C PRO A 156 7.66 10.84 -6.30
N PRO A 157 8.41 11.13 -7.38
CA PRO A 157 9.27 10.13 -7.98
C PRO A 157 10.38 9.73 -6.99
N PHE A 158 10.83 8.49 -7.08
CA PHE A 158 11.95 7.98 -6.31
C PHE A 158 12.91 7.20 -7.20
N GLU A 159 14.19 7.24 -6.84
CA GLU A 159 15.20 6.39 -7.46
C GLU A 159 15.15 4.99 -6.83
N PRO A 160 15.23 3.91 -7.63
CA PRO A 160 15.23 2.56 -7.11
C PRO A 160 16.33 2.34 -6.06
N THR A 161 15.95 1.87 -4.87
CA THR A 161 16.93 1.49 -3.85
C THR A 161 17.75 0.29 -4.34
N ARG A 162 19.07 0.28 -4.12
CA ARG A 162 19.99 -0.76 -4.66
C ARG A 162 20.74 -1.50 -3.56
N CYS A 163 20.91 -2.81 -3.76
CA CYS A 163 21.73 -3.66 -2.92
C CYS A 163 23.19 -3.21 -2.93
N LYS A 164 23.79 -2.98 -1.76
CA LYS A 164 25.20 -2.58 -1.64
C LYS A 164 26.18 -3.65 -2.11
N LYS A 165 25.84 -4.94 -1.99
CA LYS A 165 26.71 -6.06 -2.39
C LYS A 165 26.68 -6.37 -3.89
N CYS A 166 25.49 -6.39 -4.52
CA CYS A 166 25.34 -6.84 -5.91
C CYS A 166 24.77 -5.77 -6.87
N ASN A 167 24.48 -4.57 -6.38
CA ASN A 167 23.97 -3.41 -7.13
C ASN A 167 22.60 -3.60 -7.83
N ARG A 168 21.91 -4.73 -7.61
CA ARG A 168 20.57 -4.93 -8.15
C ARG A 168 19.58 -3.98 -7.44
N ALA A 169 18.58 -3.51 -8.19
CA ALA A 169 17.45 -2.78 -7.60
C ALA A 169 16.64 -3.72 -6.70
N ILE A 170 16.26 -3.21 -5.53
CA ILE A 170 15.45 -3.88 -4.52
C ILE A 170 14.08 -3.22 -4.57
N LYS A 171 13.01 -4.02 -4.68
CA LYS A 171 11.65 -3.50 -4.45
C LYS A 171 11.36 -3.52 -2.96
N MET A 172 11.60 -2.41 -2.28
CA MET A 172 11.57 -2.30 -0.81
C MET A 172 10.26 -2.77 -0.19
N SER A 173 9.13 -2.60 -0.89
CA SER A 173 7.80 -3.02 -0.40
C SER A 173 7.51 -4.52 -0.53
N THR A 174 8.25 -5.25 -1.37
CA THR A 174 7.89 -6.63 -1.75
C THR A 174 9.02 -7.64 -1.67
N GLU A 175 10.27 -7.19 -1.65
CA GLU A 175 11.44 -8.06 -1.65
C GLU A 175 12.13 -8.08 -0.28
N PRO A 176 12.56 -9.26 0.21
CA PRO A 176 13.37 -9.37 1.41
C PRO A 176 14.66 -8.57 1.28
N HIS A 177 15.00 -7.84 2.33
CA HIS A 177 16.20 -7.03 2.45
C HIS A 177 16.57 -6.86 3.92
N MET A 178 17.83 -6.52 4.17
CA MET A 178 18.32 -6.29 5.53
C MET A 178 19.39 -5.21 5.57
N TYR A 179 19.43 -4.48 6.67
CA TYR A 179 20.51 -3.55 6.98
C TYR A 179 21.61 -4.30 7.73
N GLY A 180 22.81 -4.31 7.16
CA GLY A 180 24.02 -4.81 7.80
C GLY A 180 25.08 -3.71 7.94
N PRO A 181 26.26 -4.03 8.49
CA PRO A 181 27.37 -3.08 8.63
C PRO A 181 27.81 -2.44 7.30
N ASN A 182 27.62 -3.14 6.19
CA ASN A 182 27.98 -2.67 4.84
C ASN A 182 26.82 -1.93 4.13
N GLY A 183 25.73 -1.68 4.84
CA GLY A 183 24.51 -1.05 4.34
C GLY A 183 23.44 -2.07 3.95
N LEU A 184 22.52 -1.63 3.08
CA LEU A 184 21.35 -2.41 2.67
C LEU A 184 21.72 -3.52 1.68
N GLU A 185 21.41 -4.75 2.02
CA GLU A 185 21.59 -5.93 1.17
C GLU A 185 20.24 -6.59 0.86
N CYS A 186 20.08 -7.10 -0.36
CA CYS A 186 18.91 -7.88 -0.73
C CYS A 186 18.98 -9.29 -0.15
N GLY A 187 17.85 -9.96 0.10
CA GLY A 187 17.82 -11.29 0.73
C GLY A 187 18.40 -12.45 -0.10
N ARG A 188 19.08 -12.16 -1.22
CA ARG A 188 19.86 -13.14 -2.00
C ARG A 188 21.37 -13.02 -1.77
N CYS A 189 21.80 -11.99 -1.06
CA CYS A 189 23.18 -11.65 -0.75
C CYS A 189 23.54 -12.15 0.64
#